data_AF-A0A6V7JWU2-F1
#
_entry.id   AF-A0A6V7JWU2-F1
#
_cell.length_a   1.000
_cell.length_b   1.000
_cell.length_c   1.000
_cell.angle_alpha   90.00
_cell.angle_beta   90.00
_cell.angle_gamma   90.00
#
_symmetry.space_group_name_H-M   'P 1'
#
loop_
_entity.id
_entity.type
_entity.pdbx_description
1 polymer ?
#
loop_
_entity_poly.entity_id
_entity_poly.type
_entity_poly.pdbx_seq_one_letter_code
_entity_poly.pdbx_strand_id
1 'polypeptide(L)' 'VSSRLRQLENLFTIGPVQGGRIGHTFSIETLIDILLILYDECCNSSLRREKTVSDFIEF' A
#
# COMPACT_ATOMS: atom_id res chain seq x y z
N VAL A 1 12.05 10.54 15.95
CA VAL A 1 10.91 10.39 15.01
C VAL A 1 10.04 11.63 15.13
N SER A 2 9.71 12.31 14.03
CA SER A 2 8.86 13.51 14.07
C SER A 2 7.47 13.17 14.62
N SER A 3 6.79 14.13 15.27
CA SER A 3 5.44 13.93 15.82
C SER A 3 4.44 13.40 14.79
N ARG A 4 4.60 13.85 13.54
CA ARG A 4 3.82 13.41 12.37
C ARG A 4 4.01 11.93 12.03
N LEU A 5 5.24 11.42 12.08
CA LEU A 5 5.51 10.00 11.81
C LEU A 5 4.90 9.11 12.91
N ARG A 6 4.96 9.54 14.17
CA ARG A 6 4.34 8.82 15.29
C ARG A 6 2.81 8.78 15.18
N GLN A 7 2.20 9.85 14.68
CA GLN A 7 0.76 9.87 14.39
C GLN A 7 0.40 8.89 13.28
N LEU A 8 1.21 8.83 12.22
CA LEU A 8 1.01 7.87 11.12
C LEU A 8 1.13 6.42 11.60
N GLU A 9 2.17 6.12 12.40
CA GLU A 9 2.36 4.79 12.98
C GLU A 9 1.14 4.37 13.82
N ASN A 10 0.63 5.26 14.67
CA ASN A 10 -0.57 4.99 15.47
C ASN A 10 -1.82 4.70 14.61
N LEU A 11 -1.94 5.29 13.42
CA LEU A 11 -3.06 5.02 12.51
C LEU A 11 -3.06 3.57 12.00
N PHE A 12 -1.88 2.99 11.75
CA PHE A 12 -1.75 1.62 11.30
C PHE A 12 -1.78 0.60 12.44
N THR A 13 -1.23 0.96 13.61
CA THR A 13 -1.20 0.06 14.79
C THR A 13 -2.58 -0.14 15.41
N ILE A 14 -3.45 0.88 15.38
CA ILE A 14 -4.79 0.78 15.99
C ILE A 14 -5.83 0.23 15.00
N GLY A 15 -5.50 0.23 13.70
CA GLY A 15 -6.37 -0.29 12.64
C GLY A 15 -7.53 0.65 12.26
N PRO A 16 -8.30 0.30 11.22
CA PRO A 16 -9.33 1.16 10.63
C PRO A 16 -10.59 1.39 11.49
N VAL A 17 -10.77 0.61 12.55
CA VAL A 17 -11.95 0.66 13.41
C VAL A 17 -11.63 1.37 14.72
N GLN A 18 -11.69 2.70 14.72
CA GLN A 18 -11.53 3.48 15.95
C GLN A 18 -12.86 4.14 16.32
N GLY A 19 -13.51 3.63 17.38
CA GLY A 19 -14.67 4.28 18.01
C GLY A 19 -15.92 4.44 17.12
N GLY A 20 -16.16 3.53 16.17
CA GLY A 20 -17.32 3.58 15.27
C GLY A 20 -17.22 4.64 14.16
N ARG A 21 -16.07 5.31 14.02
CA ARG A 21 -15.74 6.15 12.86
C ARG A 21 -14.81 5.35 11.95
N ILE A 22 -15.16 5.27 10.66
CA ILE A 22 -14.29 4.72 9.63
C ILE A 22 -13.07 5.63 9.56
N GLY A 23 -11.94 5.18 10.09
CA GLY A 23 -10.67 5.86 9.86
C GLY A 23 -10.32 5.75 8.37
N HIS A 24 -9.74 6.78 7.79
CA HIS A 24 -9.18 6.74 6.43
C HIS A 24 -7.85 5.96 6.41
N THR A 25 -7.84 4.74 6.95
CA THR A 25 -6.67 3.86 6.99
C THR A 25 -7.03 2.55 6.32
N PHE A 26 -6.07 1.97 5.60
CA PHE A 26 -6.24 0.65 4.99
C PHE A 26 -5.76 -0.42 5.96
N SER A 27 -6.47 -1.56 6.00
CA SER A 27 -5.95 -2.75 6.66
C SER A 27 -4.71 -3.25 5.90
N ILE A 28 -3.89 -4.06 6.57
CA ILE A 28 -2.76 -4.72 5.91
C ILE A 28 -3.24 -5.61 4.76
N GLU A 29 -4.38 -6.30 4.92
CA GLU A 29 -5.00 -7.10 3.87
C GLU A 29 -5.30 -6.26 2.63
N THR A 30 -5.94 -5.09 2.79
CA THR A 30 -6.21 -4.19 1.66
C THR A 30 -4.93 -3.68 1.00
N LEU A 31 -3.87 -3.42 1.76
CA LEU A 31 -2.58 -3.02 1.17
C LEU A 31 -1.92 -4.15 0.37
N ILE A 32 -2.08 -5.40 0.80
CA ILE A 32 -1.63 -6.58 0.06
C ILE A 32 -2.45 -6.74 -1.23
N ASP A 33 -3.78 -6.59 -1.16
CA ASP A 33 -4.64 -6.63 -2.35
C ASP A 33 -4.22 -5.55 -3.38
N ILE A 34 -3.92 -4.34 -2.90
CA ILE A 34 -3.40 -3.23 -3.73
C ILE A 34 -2.05 -3.58 -4.35
N LEU A 35 -1.14 -4.21 -3.60
CA LEU A 35 0.15 -4.63 -4.13
C LEU A 35 -0.01 -5.69 -5.23
N LEU A 36 -0.89 -6.67 -5.01
CA LEU A 36 -1.13 -7.75 -5.97
C LEU A 36 -1.76 -7.25 -7.26
N ILE A 37 -2.77 -6.37 -7.18
CA ILE A 37 -3.40 -5.81 -8.38
C ILE A 37 -2.43 -4.89 -9.14
N LEU A 38 -1.58 -4.13 -8.45
CA LEU A 38 -0.54 -3.33 -9.09
C LEU A 38 0.46 -4.22 -9.83
N TYR A 39 0.91 -5.30 -9.20
CA TYR A 39 1.82 -6.26 -9.81
C TYR A 39 1.24 -6.90 -11.07
N ASP A 40 -0.01 -7.36 -11.01
CA ASP A 40 -0.71 -7.95 -12.15
C ASP A 40 -0.85 -6.95 -13.31
N GLU A 41 -1.27 -5.72 -13.03
CA GLU A 41 -1.40 -4.67 -14.04
C GLU A 41 -0.03 -4.33 -14.67
N CYS A 42 1.03 -4.27 -13.87
CA CYS A 42 2.40 -4.07 -14.36
C CYS A 42 2.84 -5.20 -15.28
N CYS A 43 2.56 -6.46 -14.96
CA CYS A 43 2.88 -7.62 -15.81
C CYS A 43 2.16 -7.59 -17.16
N ASN A 44 0.89 -7.14 -17.15
CA ASN A 44 0.02 -7.15 -18.32
C ASN A 44 0.11 -5.86 -19.16
N SER A 45 0.70 -4.80 -18.62
CA SER A 45 0.89 -3.52 -19.31
C SER A 45 2.02 -3.53 -20.36
N SER A 46 1.92 -2.65 -21.35
CA SER A 46 3.02 -2.35 -22.27
C SER A 46 4.23 -1.72 -21.56
N LEU A 47 4.00 -1.09 -20.40
CA LEU A 47 5.03 -0.47 -19.58
C LEU A 47 6.01 -1.47 -18.95
N ARG A 48 5.72 -2.77 -18.95
CA ARG A 48 6.63 -3.79 -18.41
C ARG A 48 8.03 -3.81 -19.03
N ARG A 49 8.21 -3.16 -20.18
CA ARG A 49 9.51 -3.00 -20.87
C ARG A 49 10.30 -1.79 -20.36
N GLU A 50 9.65 -0.85 -19.67
CA GLU A 50 10.33 0.27 -19.05
C GLU A 50 11.15 -0.22 -17.88
N LYS A 51 12.40 0.24 -17.79
CA LYS A 51 13.37 -0.26 -16.79
C LYS A 51 12.81 -0.22 -15.36
N THR A 52 12.16 0.87 -14.99
CA THR A 52 11.60 1.04 -13.64
C THR A 52 10.48 0.05 -13.32
N VAL A 53 9.68 -0.33 -14.31
CA VAL A 53 8.58 -1.29 -14.13
C VAL A 53 9.10 -2.72 -14.20
N SER A 54 10.06 -3.03 -15.09
CA SER A 54 10.75 -4.32 -15.13
C SER A 54 11.45 -4.61 -13.80
N ASP A 55 12.21 -3.61 -13.29
CA ASP A 55 12.90 -3.72 -12.01
C ASP A 55 11.91 -3.95 -10.84
N PHE A 56 10.70 -3.37 -10.89
CA PHE A 56 9.64 -3.63 -9.90
C PHE A 56 9.05 -5.04 -10.00
N ILE A 57 8.85 -5.58 -11.20
CA ILE A 57 8.29 -6.92 -11.43
C ILE A 57 9.27 -8.03 -11.03
N GLU A 58 10.58 -7.78 -11.21
CA GLU A 58 11.66 -8.75 -10.97
C GLU A 58 12.15 -8.81 -9.52
N PHE A 59 11.80 -7.83 -8.69
CA PHE A 59 12.20 -7.73 -7.27
C PHE A 59 11.33 -8.60 -6.36
#